data_AF-A0A535M587-F1
#
_entry.id   AF-A0A535M587-F1
#
_cell.length_a   1.000
_cell.length_b   1.000
_cell.length_c   1.000
_cell.angle_alpha   90.00
_cell.angle_beta   90.00
_cell.angle_gamma   90.00
#
_symmetry.space_group_name_H-M   'P 1'
#
loop_
_entity.id
_entity.type
_entity.pdbx_description
1 polymer ?
#
loop_
_entity_poly.entity_id
_entity_poly.type
_entity_poly.pdbx_seq_one_letter_code
_entity_poly.pdbx_strand_id
1 'polypeptide(L)'
;MTKSITGQYEYLHSSGVGLDYFTSRIDRLTLQPDGRFILTIQERSRIANAAQSFINGQQIATNAPEVRREGTYSAQGNAIAFRFDDGAIEDGKLAWNGEGMQFGPNFFNKVSDSTFLPPANRMKKDMDDIAKGIKIAGTIGGMAMKAAKTIQDTIQTTQEPGTTQKQYAPPTSAGQTNQPAPAPPPAQSTSSSPYNAAPHPPVQSTTTPPQQKEQEAIFCDQCGARARPGKRFCNNCGAQLP
;
A
#
# COMPACT_ATOMS: atom_id res chain seq x y z
N MET A 1 -10.79 12.06 -32.22
CA MET A 1 -11.72 11.78 -31.11
C MET A 1 -10.90 11.68 -29.84
N THR A 2 -11.05 12.62 -28.92
CA THR A 2 -10.43 12.56 -27.59
C THR A 2 -11.02 11.37 -26.82
N LYS A 3 -10.18 10.47 -26.29
CA LYS A 3 -10.65 9.37 -25.44
C LYS A 3 -11.41 9.95 -24.24
N SER A 4 -12.56 9.35 -23.90
CA SER A 4 -13.31 9.77 -22.73
C SER A 4 -12.49 9.56 -21.46
N ILE A 5 -12.47 10.58 -20.61
CA ILE A 5 -11.85 10.52 -19.28
C ILE A 5 -12.78 9.86 -18.24
N THR A 6 -13.99 9.48 -18.63
CA THR A 6 -14.90 8.72 -17.77
C THR A 6 -14.34 7.34 -17.48
N GLY A 7 -14.64 6.83 -16.28
CA GLY A 7 -14.21 5.50 -15.86
C GLY A 7 -13.72 5.46 -14.41
N GLN A 8 -13.09 4.36 -14.05
CA GLN A 8 -12.50 4.15 -12.74
C GLN A 8 -10.98 4.29 -12.80
N TYR A 9 -10.45 4.97 -11.81
CA TYR A 9 -9.04 5.22 -11.62
C TYR A 9 -8.63 4.78 -10.20
N GLU A 10 -7.44 4.21 -10.07
CA GLU A 10 -6.93 3.73 -8.79
C GLU A 10 -5.52 4.25 -8.51
N TYR A 11 -5.28 4.62 -7.26
CA TYR A 11 -3.96 4.86 -6.73
C TYR A 11 -3.63 3.82 -5.66
N LEU A 12 -2.59 3.03 -5.91
CA LEU A 12 -2.12 2.00 -4.98
C LEU A 12 -0.97 2.57 -4.15
N HIS A 13 -1.18 2.66 -2.84
CA HIS A 13 -0.10 2.92 -1.88
C HIS A 13 0.64 1.60 -1.64
N SER A 14 1.59 1.28 -2.52
CA SER A 14 2.29 -0.01 -2.49
C SER A 14 3.09 -0.18 -1.18
N SER A 15 2.98 -1.35 -0.56
CA SER A 15 3.79 -1.72 0.61
C SER A 15 5.09 -2.45 0.25
N GLY A 16 5.29 -2.84 -1.03
CA GLY A 16 6.52 -3.47 -1.53
C GLY A 16 6.74 -4.94 -1.13
N VAL A 17 5.80 -5.57 -0.42
CA VAL A 17 5.97 -6.91 0.18
C VAL A 17 5.29 -8.06 -0.59
N GLY A 18 4.64 -7.77 -1.72
CA GLY A 18 3.74 -8.72 -2.39
C GLY A 18 2.47 -8.97 -1.56
N LEU A 19 1.37 -9.37 -2.20
CA LEU A 19 0.01 -9.38 -1.62
C LEU A 19 -0.64 -7.99 -1.54
N ASP A 20 -0.47 -7.20 -2.60
CA ASP A 20 -0.93 -5.80 -2.66
C ASP A 20 -2.41 -5.65 -2.29
N TYR A 21 -3.26 -6.62 -2.65
CA TYR A 21 -4.68 -6.62 -2.28
C TYR A 21 -4.93 -6.45 -0.77
N PHE A 22 -4.08 -7.04 0.06
CA PHE A 22 -4.25 -7.02 1.51
C PHE A 22 -3.41 -5.95 2.21
N THR A 23 -2.21 -5.71 1.70
CA THR A 23 -1.20 -4.87 2.34
C THR A 23 -1.22 -3.43 1.84
N SER A 24 -1.69 -3.21 0.61
CA SER A 24 -1.78 -1.86 0.05
C SER A 24 -3.07 -1.19 0.48
N ARG A 25 -3.01 0.14 0.50
CA ARG A 25 -4.17 1.02 0.57
C ARG A 25 -4.53 1.43 -0.85
N ILE A 26 -5.80 1.36 -1.21
CA ILE A 26 -6.24 1.65 -2.57
C ILE A 26 -7.21 2.82 -2.51
N ASP A 27 -6.83 3.94 -3.11
CA ASP A 27 -7.74 5.05 -3.32
C ASP A 27 -8.38 4.90 -4.70
N ARG A 28 -9.69 5.13 -4.79
CA ARG A 28 -10.48 4.98 -6.01
C ARG A 28 -11.12 6.29 -6.40
N LEU A 29 -10.91 6.70 -7.64
CA LEU A 29 -11.55 7.87 -8.23
C LEU A 29 -12.38 7.42 -9.42
N THR A 30 -13.69 7.66 -9.35
CA THR A 30 -14.63 7.34 -10.44
C THR A 30 -15.12 8.63 -11.07
N LEU A 31 -14.89 8.80 -12.38
CA LEU A 31 -15.38 9.91 -13.17
C LEU A 31 -16.60 9.50 -13.98
N GLN A 32 -17.73 10.14 -13.72
CA GLN A 32 -19.01 9.82 -14.33
C GLN A 32 -19.29 10.69 -15.57
N PRO A 33 -20.05 10.19 -16.57
CA PRO A 33 -20.34 10.94 -17.79
C PRO A 33 -21.12 12.25 -17.60
N ASP A 34 -21.83 12.38 -16.47
CA ASP A 34 -22.60 13.57 -16.09
C ASP A 34 -21.74 14.68 -15.47
N GLY A 35 -20.42 14.49 -15.38
CA GLY A 35 -19.49 15.43 -14.76
C GLY A 35 -19.40 15.31 -13.24
N ARG A 36 -20.02 14.29 -12.62
CA ARG A 36 -19.82 13.96 -11.20
C ARG A 36 -18.59 13.09 -11.01
N PHE A 37 -17.98 13.16 -9.83
CA PHE A 37 -16.97 12.20 -9.42
C PHE A 37 -17.22 11.67 -8.01
N ILE A 38 -16.70 10.47 -7.76
CA ILE A 38 -16.67 9.85 -6.44
C ILE A 38 -15.21 9.49 -6.14
N LEU A 39 -14.68 10.02 -5.05
CA LEU A 39 -13.37 9.68 -4.51
C LEU A 39 -13.55 8.88 -3.23
N THR A 40 -13.10 7.63 -3.25
CA THR A 40 -13.05 6.76 -2.07
C THR A 40 -11.60 6.61 -1.64
N ILE A 41 -11.27 7.09 -0.44
CA ILE A 41 -9.93 6.97 0.14
C ILE A 41 -10.00 5.87 1.19
N GLN A 42 -9.19 4.83 1.01
CA GLN A 42 -9.07 3.80 2.02
C GLN A 42 -8.17 4.35 3.12
N GLU A 43 -8.55 4.31 4.40
CA GLU A 43 -7.72 4.90 5.46
C GLU A 43 -6.54 4.00 5.85
N ARG A 44 -6.79 2.69 5.88
CA ARG A 44 -5.85 1.65 6.32
C ARG A 44 -5.89 0.44 5.39
N SER A 45 -4.79 -0.30 5.26
CA SER A 45 -4.81 -1.57 4.52
C SER A 45 -5.73 -2.60 5.20
N ARG A 46 -6.21 -3.59 4.44
CA ARG A 46 -7.12 -4.62 4.96
C ARG A 46 -6.47 -5.44 6.07
N ILE A 47 -5.18 -5.79 5.93
CA ILE A 47 -4.41 -6.46 6.99
C ILE A 47 -4.26 -5.57 8.21
N ALA A 48 -3.92 -4.29 8.04
CA ALA A 48 -3.76 -3.39 9.18
C ALA A 48 -5.08 -3.23 9.95
N ASN A 49 -6.21 -3.17 9.25
CA ASN A 49 -7.53 -3.13 9.88
C ASN A 49 -7.87 -4.43 10.62
N ALA A 50 -7.59 -5.58 10.00
CA ALA A 50 -7.79 -6.89 10.62
C ALA A 50 -6.94 -7.06 11.90
N ALA A 51 -5.66 -6.66 11.84
CA ALA A 51 -4.75 -6.69 12.97
C ALA A 51 -5.24 -5.79 14.11
N GLN A 52 -5.69 -4.56 13.80
CA GLN A 52 -6.24 -3.65 14.80
C GLN A 52 -7.51 -4.21 15.45
N SER A 53 -8.40 -4.81 14.66
CA SER A 53 -9.63 -5.45 15.17
C SER A 53 -9.29 -6.59 16.14
N PHE A 54 -8.30 -7.42 15.79
CA PHE A 54 -7.83 -8.50 16.64
C PHE A 54 -7.23 -8.00 17.96
N ILE A 55 -6.37 -6.98 17.90
CA ILE A 55 -5.77 -6.36 19.09
C ILE A 55 -6.85 -5.79 20.02
N ASN A 56 -7.93 -5.24 19.45
CA ASN A 56 -9.04 -4.68 20.20
C ASN A 56 -10.07 -5.73 20.66
N GLY A 57 -9.86 -7.03 20.40
CA GLY A 57 -10.81 -8.11 20.74
C GLY A 57 -12.12 -8.07 19.95
N GLN A 58 -12.14 -7.37 18.81
CA GLN A 58 -13.29 -7.24 17.93
C GLN A 58 -13.32 -8.36 16.89
N GLN A 59 -14.49 -8.63 16.31
CA GLN A 59 -14.57 -9.52 15.15
C GLN A 59 -13.72 -8.95 14.01
N ILE A 60 -12.95 -9.81 13.35
CA ILE A 60 -12.03 -9.42 12.29
C ILE A 60 -12.84 -8.93 11.08
N ALA A 61 -12.90 -7.63 10.89
CA ALA A 61 -13.52 -7.02 9.71
C ALA A 61 -12.48 -6.88 8.58
N THR A 62 -12.75 -7.52 7.44
CA THR A 62 -11.92 -7.42 6.23
C THR A 62 -12.21 -6.18 5.39
N ASN A 63 -13.26 -5.45 5.76
CA ASN A 63 -13.65 -4.19 5.13
C ASN A 63 -12.88 -3.09 5.84
N ALA A 64 -11.87 -2.54 5.16
CA ALA A 64 -11.12 -1.42 5.69
C ALA A 64 -12.01 -0.17 5.74
N PRO A 65 -11.82 0.73 6.72
CA PRO A 65 -12.49 2.01 6.75
C PRO A 65 -12.18 2.81 5.47
N GLU A 66 -13.22 3.36 4.86
CA GLU A 66 -13.16 4.15 3.64
C GLU A 66 -13.87 5.48 3.86
N VAL A 67 -13.24 6.55 3.39
CA VAL A 67 -13.84 7.89 3.36
C VAL A 67 -14.27 8.16 1.93
N ARG A 68 -15.58 8.40 1.74
CA ARG A 68 -16.15 8.77 0.45
C ARG A 68 -16.34 10.28 0.39
N ARG A 69 -15.82 10.89 -0.67
CA ARG A 69 -16.02 12.29 -1.03
C ARG A 69 -16.56 12.37 -2.45
N GLU A 70 -17.41 13.35 -2.70
CA GLU A 70 -18.05 13.53 -4.00
C GLU A 70 -17.94 14.96 -4.46
N GLY A 71 -18.19 15.17 -5.73
CA GLY A 71 -18.16 16.50 -6.32
C GLY A 71 -18.46 16.50 -7.81
N THR A 72 -18.17 17.65 -8.42
CA THR A 72 -18.22 17.85 -9.86
C THR A 72 -16.82 18.08 -10.41
N TYR A 73 -16.59 17.69 -11.67
CA TYR A 73 -15.35 17.94 -12.36
C TYR A 73 -15.58 18.61 -13.70
N SER A 74 -14.59 19.37 -14.15
CA SER A 74 -14.55 19.94 -15.49
C SER A 74 -13.18 19.73 -16.11
N ALA A 75 -13.12 19.37 -17.38
CA ALA A 75 -11.88 19.10 -18.09
C ALA A 75 -11.69 20.09 -19.25
N GLN A 76 -10.51 20.70 -19.31
CA GLN A 76 -10.11 21.61 -20.40
C GLN A 76 -8.73 21.17 -20.92
N GLY A 77 -8.71 20.56 -22.09
CA GLY A 77 -7.51 19.91 -22.61
C GLY A 77 -7.04 18.80 -21.66
N ASN A 78 -5.82 18.91 -21.16
CA ASN A 78 -5.27 17.97 -20.17
C ASN A 78 -5.50 18.43 -18.71
N ALA A 79 -5.97 19.65 -18.48
CA ALA A 79 -6.24 20.13 -17.13
C ALA A 79 -7.64 19.71 -16.68
N ILE A 80 -7.77 19.31 -15.42
CA ILE A 80 -9.04 18.90 -14.82
C ILE A 80 -9.18 19.63 -13.49
N ALA A 81 -10.31 20.29 -13.28
CA ALA A 81 -10.64 20.93 -12.01
C ALA A 81 -11.72 20.12 -11.30
N PHE A 82 -11.48 19.77 -10.05
CA PHE A 82 -12.39 19.04 -9.18
C PHE A 82 -12.94 19.98 -8.12
N ARG A 83 -14.27 19.97 -7.95
CA ARG A 83 -14.98 20.76 -6.96
C ARG A 83 -15.78 19.81 -6.09
N PHE A 84 -15.33 19.62 -4.87
CA PHE A 84 -15.99 18.76 -3.90
C PHE A 84 -17.29 19.40 -3.41
N ASP A 85 -18.24 18.55 -3.00
CA ASP A 85 -19.53 19.00 -2.44
C ASP A 85 -19.34 19.73 -1.09
N ASP A 86 -18.22 19.51 -0.40
CA ASP A 86 -17.81 20.24 0.81
C ASP A 86 -17.19 21.62 0.53
N GLY A 87 -17.09 22.01 -0.75
CA GLY A 87 -16.53 23.29 -1.19
C GLY A 87 -15.02 23.27 -1.45
N ALA A 88 -14.31 22.19 -1.15
CA ALA A 88 -12.90 22.07 -1.49
C ALA A 88 -12.70 22.01 -3.02
N ILE A 89 -11.55 22.50 -3.48
CA ILE A 89 -11.16 22.49 -4.88
C ILE A 89 -9.81 21.80 -5.00
N GLU A 90 -9.68 20.91 -5.98
CA GLU A 90 -8.43 20.21 -6.29
C GLU A 90 -8.19 20.24 -7.80
N ASP A 91 -6.94 20.45 -8.21
CA ASP A 91 -6.55 20.39 -9.61
C ASP A 91 -5.96 19.01 -9.96
N GLY A 92 -6.20 18.59 -11.19
CA GLY A 92 -5.66 17.38 -11.77
C GLY A 92 -5.19 17.57 -13.19
N LYS A 93 -4.44 16.59 -13.68
CA LYS A 93 -3.91 16.57 -15.05
C LYS A 93 -4.06 15.19 -15.66
N LEU A 94 -4.73 15.10 -16.80
CA LEU A 94 -4.80 13.85 -17.55
C LEU A 94 -3.45 13.52 -18.16
N ALA A 95 -3.05 12.26 -18.09
CA ALA A 95 -1.89 11.78 -18.83
C ALA A 95 -2.16 11.85 -20.34
N TRP A 96 -1.15 12.23 -21.12
CA TRP A 96 -1.27 12.40 -22.57
C TRP A 96 -1.71 11.12 -23.32
N ASN A 97 -1.44 9.94 -22.74
CA ASN A 97 -1.81 8.63 -23.29
C ASN A 97 -3.20 8.16 -22.83
N GLY A 98 -3.86 8.89 -21.92
CA GLY A 98 -5.15 8.52 -21.34
C GLY A 98 -5.11 7.34 -20.37
N GLU A 99 -3.93 6.83 -20.01
CA GLU A 99 -3.77 5.69 -19.10
C GLU A 99 -3.92 6.06 -17.62
N GLY A 100 -4.00 7.35 -17.30
CA GLY A 100 -4.11 7.80 -15.93
C GLY A 100 -4.27 9.30 -15.82
N MET A 101 -4.28 9.76 -14.59
CA MET A 101 -4.51 11.15 -14.23
C MET A 101 -3.78 11.48 -12.94
N GLN A 102 -3.08 12.60 -12.94
CA GLN A 102 -2.61 13.24 -11.72
C GLN A 102 -3.79 13.87 -10.99
N PHE A 103 -3.93 13.57 -9.70
CA PHE A 103 -4.91 14.16 -8.80
C PHE A 103 -4.21 14.54 -7.50
N GLY A 104 -4.07 15.84 -7.23
CA GLY A 104 -3.19 16.34 -6.18
C GLY A 104 -1.77 15.78 -6.31
N PRO A 105 -1.17 15.21 -5.25
CA PRO A 105 0.17 14.63 -5.30
C PRO A 105 0.23 13.23 -5.94
N ASN A 106 -0.93 12.59 -6.15
CA ASN A 106 -0.98 11.17 -6.52
C ASN A 106 -1.30 10.97 -8.01
N PHE A 107 -0.72 9.93 -8.61
CA PHE A 107 -1.03 9.53 -9.98
C PHE A 107 -1.97 8.32 -9.97
N PHE A 108 -3.22 8.54 -10.37
CA PHE A 108 -4.21 7.48 -10.47
C PHE A 108 -4.17 6.82 -11.85
N ASN A 109 -4.06 5.50 -11.87
CA ASN A 109 -4.07 4.72 -13.10
C ASN A 109 -5.50 4.41 -13.50
N LYS A 110 -5.83 4.55 -14.79
CA LYS A 110 -7.13 4.15 -15.31
C LYS A 110 -7.23 2.63 -15.28
N VAL A 111 -8.18 2.10 -14.52
CA VAL A 111 -8.41 0.66 -14.41
C VAL A 111 -9.61 0.21 -15.24
N SER A 112 -10.59 1.08 -15.49
CA SER A 112 -11.78 0.73 -16.26
C SER A 112 -12.29 1.94 -17.01
N ASP A 113 -12.79 1.74 -18.23
CA ASP A 113 -13.63 2.72 -18.92
C ASP A 113 -15.07 2.73 -18.36
N SER A 114 -15.46 1.66 -17.66
CA SER A 114 -16.77 1.56 -17.00
C SER A 114 -16.73 2.14 -15.59
N THR A 115 -17.77 2.87 -15.22
CA THR A 115 -17.98 3.41 -13.87
C THR A 115 -18.58 2.40 -12.90
N PHE A 116 -19.06 1.25 -13.39
CA PHE A 116 -19.83 0.30 -12.59
C PHE A 116 -19.03 -0.91 -12.11
N LEU A 117 -18.03 -1.36 -12.86
CA LEU A 117 -17.31 -2.61 -12.56
C LEU A 117 -15.80 -2.48 -12.74
N PRO A 118 -15.00 -3.01 -11.80
CA PRO A 118 -13.58 -3.20 -12.01
C PRO A 118 -13.36 -4.17 -13.19
N PRO A 119 -12.27 -4.03 -13.97
CA PRO A 119 -12.02 -4.87 -15.13
C PRO A 119 -11.79 -6.33 -14.70
N ALA A 120 -12.20 -7.30 -15.53
CA ALA A 120 -12.05 -8.73 -15.23
C ALA A 120 -10.60 -9.15 -14.90
N ASN A 121 -9.62 -8.52 -15.54
CA ASN A 121 -8.19 -8.75 -15.28
C ASN A 121 -7.78 -8.38 -13.85
N ARG A 122 -8.43 -7.37 -13.26
CA ARG A 122 -8.18 -6.98 -11.87
C ARG A 122 -8.72 -8.04 -10.91
N MET A 123 -9.94 -8.51 -11.16
CA MET A 123 -10.55 -9.55 -10.35
C MET A 123 -9.68 -10.81 -10.31
N LYS A 124 -9.05 -11.17 -11.44
CA LYS A 124 -8.08 -12.28 -11.50
C LYS A 124 -6.86 -12.03 -10.59
N LYS A 125 -6.21 -10.87 -10.70
CA LYS A 125 -5.05 -10.53 -9.84
C LYS A 125 -5.44 -10.53 -8.35
N ASP A 126 -6.60 -9.96 -8.02
CA ASP A 126 -7.09 -9.93 -6.64
C ASP A 126 -7.37 -11.36 -6.14
N MET A 127 -7.98 -12.24 -6.96
CA MET A 127 -8.17 -13.65 -6.61
C MET A 127 -6.85 -14.40 -6.41
N ASP A 128 -5.84 -14.15 -7.25
CA ASP A 128 -4.51 -14.75 -7.09
C ASP A 128 -3.83 -14.30 -5.80
N ASP A 129 -3.93 -13.01 -5.46
CA ASP A 129 -3.38 -12.47 -4.22
C ASP A 129 -4.13 -13.01 -3.00
N ILE A 130 -5.46 -13.14 -3.08
CA ILE A 130 -6.29 -13.81 -2.06
C ILE A 130 -5.86 -15.26 -1.87
N ALA A 131 -5.70 -16.02 -2.96
CA ALA A 131 -5.28 -17.41 -2.91
C ALA A 131 -3.89 -17.57 -2.26
N LYS A 132 -2.93 -16.69 -2.62
CA LYS A 132 -1.61 -16.63 -1.98
C LYS A 132 -1.72 -16.31 -0.49
N GLY A 133 -2.54 -15.32 -0.13
CA GLY A 133 -2.80 -14.93 1.26
C GLY A 133 -3.36 -16.09 2.08
N ILE A 134 -4.35 -16.82 1.57
CA ILE A 134 -4.94 -18.00 2.21
C ILE A 134 -3.89 -19.11 2.39
N LYS A 135 -3.06 -19.37 1.37
CA LYS A 135 -2.00 -20.38 1.46
C LYS A 135 -0.98 -20.06 2.57
N ILE A 136 -0.59 -18.78 2.69
CA ILE A 136 0.32 -18.32 3.75
C ILE A 136 -0.35 -18.45 5.12
N ALA A 137 -1.59 -17.97 5.26
CA ALA A 137 -2.35 -18.06 6.50
C ALA A 137 -2.58 -19.52 6.95
N GLY A 138 -2.93 -20.42 6.02
CA GLY A 138 -3.11 -21.84 6.32
C GLY A 138 -1.83 -22.54 6.76
N THR A 139 -0.67 -22.12 6.22
CA THR A 139 0.63 -22.65 6.64
C THR A 139 0.97 -22.21 8.06
N ILE A 140 0.77 -20.93 8.39
CA ILE A 140 1.05 -20.37 9.72
C ILE A 140 0.05 -20.92 10.75
N GLY A 141 -1.25 -20.92 10.44
CA GLY A 141 -2.29 -21.45 11.30
C GLY A 141 -2.13 -22.95 11.55
N GLY A 142 -1.72 -23.72 10.53
CA GLY A 142 -1.40 -25.14 10.67
C GLY A 142 -0.19 -25.39 11.58
N MET A 143 0.84 -24.56 11.51
CA MET A 143 1.99 -24.64 12.43
C MET A 143 1.61 -24.23 13.85
N ALA A 144 0.80 -23.18 14.04
CA ALA A 144 0.33 -22.75 15.35
C ALA A 144 -0.59 -23.79 16.01
N MET A 145 -1.52 -24.39 15.25
CA MET A 145 -2.37 -25.48 15.74
C MET A 145 -1.57 -26.73 16.10
N LYS A 146 -0.55 -27.09 15.30
CA LYS A 146 0.36 -28.18 15.63
C LYS A 146 1.17 -27.89 16.88
N ALA A 147 1.73 -26.68 17.01
CA ALA A 147 2.48 -26.28 18.21
C ALA A 147 1.58 -26.25 19.46
N ALA A 148 0.35 -25.72 19.35
CA ALA A 148 -0.62 -25.72 20.43
C ALA A 148 -1.04 -27.15 20.83
N LYS A 149 -1.22 -28.04 19.85
CA LYS A 149 -1.52 -29.46 20.11
C LYS A 149 -0.34 -30.17 20.76
N THR A 150 0.90 -29.94 20.31
CA THR A 150 2.11 -30.49 20.96
C THR A 150 2.24 -30.00 22.41
N ILE A 151 1.95 -28.72 22.68
CA ILE A 151 1.96 -28.18 24.05
C ILE A 151 0.83 -28.79 24.89
N GLN A 152 -0.39 -28.91 24.36
CA GLN A 152 -1.48 -29.60 25.06
C GLN A 152 -1.17 -31.07 25.33
N ASP A 153 -0.67 -31.82 24.35
CA ASP A 153 -0.31 -33.23 24.51
C ASP A 153 0.84 -33.38 25.52
N THR A 154 1.80 -32.45 25.58
CA THR A 154 2.87 -32.46 26.61
C THR A 154 2.34 -32.12 28.02
N ILE A 155 1.39 -31.19 28.14
CA ILE A 155 0.77 -30.83 29.43
C ILE A 155 -0.16 -31.97 29.92
N GLN A 156 -0.85 -32.66 29.02
CA GLN A 156 -1.77 -33.76 29.35
C GLN A 156 -1.02 -35.08 29.68
N THR A 157 0.22 -35.24 29.21
CA THR A 157 1.07 -36.42 29.53
C THR A 157 1.82 -36.28 30.87
N THR A 158 1.57 -35.22 31.66
CA THR A 158 2.16 -35.08 33.02
C THR A 158 1.14 -35.30 34.15
N GLN A 159 -0.02 -35.90 33.87
CA GLN A 159 -0.97 -36.29 34.93
C GLN A 159 -1.36 -37.76 34.82
N GLU A 160 -0.60 -38.61 35.53
CA GLU A 160 -1.15 -39.81 36.16
C GLU A 160 -0.96 -39.73 37.69
N PRO A 161 -1.82 -40.40 38.47
CA PRO A 161 -2.22 -39.98 39.81
C PRO A 161 -1.41 -40.67 40.92
N GLY A 162 -1.00 -39.91 41.94
CA GLY A 162 -0.33 -40.46 43.11
C GLY A 162 0.00 -39.42 44.17
N THR A 163 -0.91 -39.26 45.13
CA THR A 163 -0.75 -38.79 46.52
C THR A 163 0.61 -38.20 46.95
N THR A 164 0.64 -36.93 47.40
CA THR A 164 0.77 -36.52 48.83
C THR A 164 1.18 -35.04 48.94
N GLN A 165 0.49 -34.35 49.83
CA GLN A 165 0.65 -33.00 50.42
C GLN A 165 2.04 -32.34 50.37
N LYS A 166 2.06 -31.02 50.13
CA LYS A 166 2.36 -30.02 51.19
C LYS A 166 2.01 -28.59 50.76
N GLN A 167 1.05 -28.01 51.49
CA GLN A 167 0.83 -26.57 51.58
C GLN A 167 2.07 -25.89 52.18
N TYR A 168 2.53 -24.83 51.55
CA TYR A 168 3.24 -23.74 52.22
C TYR A 168 2.79 -22.41 51.60
N ALA A 169 2.28 -21.54 52.47
CA ALA A 169 2.23 -20.09 52.30
C ALA A 169 2.69 -19.49 53.64
N PRO A 170 3.08 -18.21 53.74
CA PRO A 170 3.77 -17.32 52.80
C PRO A 170 5.15 -16.90 53.40
N PRO A 171 5.81 -15.83 52.90
CA PRO A 171 5.78 -14.62 53.72
C PRO A 171 5.62 -13.31 52.94
N THR A 172 5.02 -12.33 53.62
CA THR A 172 5.03 -10.90 53.32
C THR A 172 6.32 -10.22 53.79
N SER A 173 6.81 -9.24 53.03
CA SER A 173 7.58 -8.03 53.41
C SER A 173 7.95 -7.29 52.11
N ALA A 174 7.33 -6.15 51.75
CA ALA A 174 7.64 -4.79 52.19
C ALA A 174 9.02 -4.25 51.72
N GLY A 175 8.97 -3.35 50.71
CA GLY A 175 9.86 -2.20 50.54
C GLY A 175 11.31 -2.43 50.09
N GLN A 176 11.62 -2.09 48.83
CA GLN A 176 12.43 -0.90 48.50
C GLN A 176 12.68 -0.80 46.99
N THR A 177 12.41 0.40 46.50
CA THR A 177 12.69 0.94 45.17
C THR A 177 14.17 0.82 44.79
N ASN A 178 14.46 0.31 43.59
CA ASN A 178 15.64 0.71 42.83
C ASN A 178 15.34 0.64 41.33
N GLN A 179 14.91 1.79 40.80
CA GLN A 179 14.94 2.11 39.38
C GLN A 179 16.39 2.38 38.95
N PRO A 180 16.90 1.76 37.88
CA PRO A 180 18.03 2.30 37.15
C PRO A 180 17.52 3.40 36.19
N ALA A 181 17.96 4.63 36.41
CA ALA A 181 17.67 5.76 35.54
C ALA A 181 18.27 5.56 34.13
N PRO A 182 17.66 6.13 33.08
CA PRO A 182 18.18 6.07 31.72
C PRO A 182 19.50 6.83 31.60
N ALA A 183 20.51 6.20 30.99
CA ALA A 183 21.73 6.87 30.58
C ALA A 183 21.42 7.90 29.47
N PRO A 184 21.99 9.12 29.53
CA PRO A 184 21.80 10.12 28.48
C PRO A 184 22.52 9.69 27.19
N PRO A 185 21.90 9.86 26.01
CA PRO A 185 22.62 9.70 24.75
C PRO A 185 23.64 10.84 24.58
N PRO A 186 24.81 10.57 23.97
CA PRO A 186 25.84 11.57 23.73
C PRO A 186 25.36 12.65 22.76
N ALA A 187 25.73 13.89 23.08
CA ALA A 187 25.45 15.10 22.33
C ALA A 187 25.90 14.98 20.86
N GLN A 188 24.95 15.20 19.95
CA GLN A 188 25.23 15.38 18.53
C GLN A 188 25.92 16.73 18.32
N SER A 189 27.12 16.66 17.77
CA SER A 189 27.86 17.79 17.22
C SER A 189 27.06 18.42 16.08
N THR A 190 26.56 19.63 16.31
CA THR A 190 26.04 20.51 15.28
C THR A 190 27.20 21.09 14.48
N SER A 191 27.54 20.47 13.35
CA SER A 191 28.35 21.13 12.32
C SER A 191 27.46 22.06 11.50
N SER A 192 27.42 23.33 11.88
CA SER A 192 26.94 24.43 11.05
C SER A 192 27.92 24.68 9.91
N SER A 193 27.57 24.31 8.68
CA SER A 193 28.22 24.85 7.48
C SER A 193 27.43 26.06 6.96
N PRO A 194 28.02 27.26 6.95
CA PRO A 194 27.48 28.38 6.20
C PRO A 194 28.01 28.29 4.77
N TYR A 195 27.25 27.68 3.85
CA TYR A 195 27.50 27.90 2.42
C TYR A 195 26.57 29.00 1.91
N ASN A 196 27.18 30.16 1.91
CA ASN A 196 26.79 31.40 1.28
C ASN A 196 26.30 31.13 -0.16
N ALA A 197 25.09 31.60 -0.47
CA ALA A 197 24.53 31.57 -1.81
C ALA A 197 25.29 32.58 -2.68
N ALA A 198 26.14 32.09 -3.58
CA ALA A 198 26.63 32.88 -4.71
C ALA A 198 25.60 32.77 -5.86
N PRO A 199 25.22 33.88 -6.52
CA PRO A 199 24.36 33.83 -7.69
C PRO A 199 25.14 33.25 -8.87
N HIS A 200 24.72 32.08 -9.38
CA HIS A 200 25.18 31.59 -10.66
C HIS A 200 24.37 32.28 -11.77
N PRO A 201 25.01 32.90 -12.79
CA PRO A 201 24.31 33.39 -13.96
C PRO A 201 23.67 32.23 -14.75
N PRO A 202 22.57 32.46 -15.49
CA PRO A 202 21.88 31.42 -16.22
C PRO A 202 22.74 30.96 -17.40
N VAL A 203 23.35 29.79 -17.29
CA VAL A 203 23.95 29.12 -18.45
C VAL A 203 22.81 28.41 -19.19
N GLN A 204 22.37 29.03 -20.29
CA GLN A 204 21.51 28.43 -21.29
C GLN A 204 22.17 27.14 -21.78
N SER A 205 21.66 26.00 -21.32
CA SER A 205 21.93 24.71 -21.95
C SER A 205 20.85 24.48 -22.99
N THR A 206 21.12 24.93 -24.23
CA THR A 206 20.45 24.42 -25.43
C THR A 206 20.93 23.00 -25.68
N THR A 207 20.45 22.05 -24.90
CA THR A 207 20.54 20.64 -25.24
C THR A 207 19.35 20.26 -26.09
N THR A 208 19.53 20.45 -27.40
CA THR A 208 18.85 19.69 -28.44
C THR A 208 18.84 18.21 -28.01
N PRO A 209 17.67 17.58 -27.81
CA PRO A 209 17.64 16.16 -27.52
C PRO A 209 18.25 15.42 -28.72
N PRO A 210 19.29 14.59 -28.54
CA PRO A 210 19.69 13.69 -29.60
C PRO A 210 18.52 12.76 -29.85
N GLN A 211 18.08 12.75 -31.10
CA GLN A 211 17.09 11.88 -31.70
C GLN A 211 17.45 10.41 -31.38
N GLN A 212 16.99 9.92 -30.23
CA GLN A 212 17.12 8.51 -29.86
C GLN A 212 16.15 7.77 -30.76
N LYS A 213 16.72 6.94 -31.65
CA LYS A 213 15.99 5.91 -32.39
C LYS A 213 14.95 5.31 -31.45
N GLU A 214 13.71 5.35 -31.90
CA GLU A 214 12.54 4.75 -31.30
C GLU A 214 12.78 3.23 -31.23
N GLN A 215 13.54 2.81 -30.22
CA GLN A 215 13.71 1.39 -29.92
C GLN A 215 12.41 0.98 -29.26
N GLU A 216 11.65 0.21 -30.03
CA GLU A 216 10.38 -0.38 -29.69
C GLU A 216 10.39 -0.88 -28.24
N ALA A 217 9.42 -0.41 -27.47
CA ALA A 217 9.34 -0.76 -26.07
C ALA A 217 9.02 -2.25 -25.94
N ILE A 218 9.96 -3.03 -25.43
CA ILE A 218 9.70 -4.43 -25.05
C ILE A 218 8.87 -4.45 -23.77
N PHE A 219 7.88 -5.33 -23.74
CA PHE A 219 7.07 -5.58 -22.56
C PHE A 219 7.44 -6.94 -21.99
N CYS A 220 7.44 -7.06 -20.66
CA CYS A 220 7.71 -8.32 -20.02
C CYS A 220 6.52 -9.27 -20.17
N ASP A 221 6.75 -10.45 -20.76
CA ASP A 221 5.69 -11.46 -20.95
C ASP A 221 5.13 -12.03 -19.64
N GLN A 222 5.86 -11.89 -18.53
CA GLN A 222 5.46 -12.41 -17.22
C GLN A 222 4.63 -11.43 -16.40
N CYS A 223 4.91 -10.12 -16.48
CA CYS A 223 4.22 -9.13 -15.64
C CYS A 223 3.65 -7.92 -16.39
N GLY A 224 3.82 -7.86 -17.71
CA GLY A 224 3.34 -6.77 -18.57
C GLY A 224 4.07 -5.44 -18.38
N ALA A 225 5.08 -5.37 -17.51
CA ALA A 225 5.81 -4.13 -17.27
C ALA A 225 6.65 -3.75 -18.50
N ARG A 226 6.66 -2.46 -18.83
CA ARG A 226 7.51 -1.91 -19.88
C ARG A 226 8.98 -2.03 -19.48
N ALA A 227 9.78 -2.69 -20.32
CA ALA A 227 11.21 -2.83 -20.16
C ALA A 227 11.97 -1.94 -21.16
N ARG A 228 13.18 -1.53 -20.78
CA ARG A 228 14.08 -0.86 -21.72
C ARG A 228 14.81 -1.91 -22.57
N PRO A 229 14.92 -1.70 -23.90
CA PRO A 229 15.75 -2.49 -24.79
C PRO A 229 17.17 -2.70 -24.24
N GLY A 230 17.67 -3.93 -24.31
CA GLY A 230 19.03 -4.30 -23.86
C GLY A 230 19.15 -4.75 -22.39
N LYS A 231 18.05 -4.84 -21.64
CA LYS A 231 18.05 -5.46 -20.30
C LYS A 231 17.76 -6.95 -20.39
N ARG A 232 18.55 -7.77 -19.68
CA ARG A 232 18.36 -9.23 -19.61
C ARG A 232 17.21 -9.64 -18.68
N PHE A 233 16.87 -8.80 -17.71
CA PHE A 233 15.85 -9.09 -16.68
C PHE A 233 14.90 -7.91 -16.49
N CYS A 234 13.65 -8.21 -16.16
CA CYS A 234 12.61 -7.24 -15.86
C CYS A 234 12.88 -6.57 -14.51
N ASN A 235 12.89 -5.22 -14.48
CA ASN A 235 13.06 -4.46 -13.24
C ASN A 235 11.88 -4.59 -12.25
N ASN A 236 10.72 -5.07 -12.71
CA ASN A 236 9.52 -5.19 -11.88
C ASN A 236 9.37 -6.59 -11.26
N CYS A 237 9.63 -7.66 -12.03
CA CYS A 237 9.38 -9.04 -11.57
C CYS A 237 10.62 -9.94 -11.56
N GLY A 238 11.77 -9.49 -12.10
CA GLY A 238 12.99 -10.28 -12.18
C GLY A 238 13.00 -11.34 -13.29
N ALA A 239 11.92 -11.52 -14.04
CA ALA A 239 11.86 -12.47 -15.15
C ALA A 239 12.84 -12.10 -16.28
N GLN A 240 13.36 -13.11 -16.97
CA GLN A 240 14.22 -12.89 -18.14
C GLN A 240 13.40 -12.29 -19.28
N LEU A 241 13.92 -11.24 -19.91
CA LEU A 241 13.29 -10.59 -21.05
C LEU A 241 13.73 -11.28 -22.35
N PRO A 242 12.86 -11.33 -23.39
CA PRO A 242 13.19 -11.91 -24.69
C PRO A 242 14.34 -11.15 -25.39
#